data_AF-A0A8T3TPG3-F1
#
_entry.id   AF-A0A8T3TPG3-F1
#
_cell.length_a   1.000
_cell.length_b   1.000
_cell.length_c   1.000
_cell.angle_alpha   90.00
_cell.angle_beta   90.00
_cell.angle_gamma   90.00
#
_symmetry.space_group_name_H-M   'P 1'
#
loop_
_entity.id
_entity.type
_entity.pdbx_description
1 polymer ?
#
loop_
_entity_poly.entity_id
_entity_poly.type
_entity_poly.pdbx_seq_one_letter_code
_entity_poly.pdbx_strand_id
1 'polypeptide(L)'
;MRPIALLAVFALAVVACAGGQSTPRAGTASPAADGSAPSIPSASISPGDPGATALRLEPFADGLASPTFLTHAGDGSGLLYVVEQEGRIRTVDPDGTLGEAPFLDIVERVVSGGEQGLLGLAFHPEYPEDGRLFVMYTAAEDGANTISEFRVTDGVADPASERSLLAIPDFAVNHNGGMVTFGPDGYLYAG
;
A
#
# COMPACT_ATOMS: atom_id res chain seq x y z
N MET A 1 -22.42 49.73 36.78
CA MET A 1 -21.30 49.51 37.72
C MET A 1 -20.20 48.75 36.96
N ARG A 2 -19.04 49.39 36.76
CA ARG A 2 -17.79 48.78 36.22
C ARG A 2 -16.86 48.45 37.43
N PRO A 3 -15.67 47.84 37.27
CA PRO A 3 -15.34 46.48 36.82
C PRO A 3 -14.30 45.80 37.77
N ILE A 4 -13.97 44.51 37.62
CA ILE A 4 -12.63 43.99 38.01
C ILE A 4 -12.16 42.96 36.96
N ALA A 5 -11.13 43.36 36.21
CA ALA A 5 -10.30 42.50 35.38
C ALA A 5 -9.12 42.01 36.22
N LEU A 6 -8.72 40.74 36.09
CA LEU A 6 -7.46 40.26 36.63
C LEU A 6 -6.47 40.05 35.48
N LEU A 7 -5.43 40.88 35.54
CA LEU A 7 -4.27 40.97 34.67
C LEU A 7 -3.26 39.90 35.11
N ALA A 8 -2.83 39.00 34.22
CA ALA A 8 -1.65 38.16 34.44
C ALA A 8 -0.49 38.70 33.60
N VAL A 9 0.61 38.97 34.30
CA VAL A 9 1.78 39.71 33.84
C VAL A 9 2.71 38.82 33.02
N PHE A 10 3.12 39.34 31.85
CA PHE A 10 4.24 38.87 31.04
C PHE A 10 5.57 39.09 31.78
N ALA A 11 6.41 38.07 31.89
CA ALA A 11 7.81 38.21 32.28
C ALA A 11 8.71 37.92 31.07
N LEU A 12 9.25 39.00 30.50
CA LEU A 12 10.31 39.00 29.49
C LEU A 12 11.66 38.98 30.22
N ALA A 13 12.46 37.93 30.03
CA ALA A 13 13.85 37.91 30.47
C ALA A 13 14.76 38.13 29.25
N VAL A 14 15.33 39.33 29.16
CA VAL A 14 16.46 39.65 28.27
C VAL A 14 17.73 39.47 29.08
N VAL A 15 18.58 38.53 28.68
CA VAL A 15 19.99 38.50 29.08
C VAL A 15 20.82 38.55 27.80
N ALA A 16 21.56 39.64 27.67
CA ALA A 16 22.61 39.83 26.68
C ALA A 16 23.95 39.84 27.42
N CYS A 17 24.92 39.04 26.96
CA CYS A 17 26.33 39.36 27.05
C CYS A 17 27.05 38.81 25.82
N ALA A 18 27.97 39.62 25.30
CA ALA A 18 28.52 39.61 23.97
C ALA A 18 29.78 38.73 23.82
N GLY A 19 30.14 38.49 22.55
CA GLY A 19 31.54 38.49 22.11
C GLY A 19 32.24 37.14 22.05
N GLY A 20 32.17 36.48 20.89
CA GLY A 20 33.03 35.35 20.53
C GLY A 20 33.28 35.35 19.03
N GLN A 21 34.54 35.55 18.66
CA GLN A 21 35.05 35.82 17.32
C GLN A 21 34.68 34.72 16.29
N SER A 22 34.28 35.16 15.10
CA SER A 22 34.07 34.31 13.93
C SER A 22 35.41 33.74 13.44
N THR A 23 35.75 32.52 13.85
CA THR A 23 36.79 31.74 13.17
C THR A 23 36.23 31.20 11.85
N PRO A 24 36.87 31.40 10.69
CA PRO A 24 36.42 30.81 9.45
C PRO A 24 36.61 29.29 9.53
N ARG A 25 35.51 28.53 9.53
CA ARG A 25 35.55 27.08 9.41
C ARG A 25 36.03 26.76 7.99
N ALA A 26 37.15 26.07 7.90
CA ALA A 26 37.71 25.55 6.67
C ALA A 26 36.62 24.82 5.86
N GLY A 27 36.44 25.23 4.61
CA GLY A 27 35.58 24.53 3.66
C GLY A 27 36.13 23.12 3.46
N THR A 28 35.42 22.13 3.95
CA THR A 28 35.58 20.76 3.49
C THR A 28 34.92 20.69 2.11
N ALA A 29 35.75 20.70 1.07
CA ALA A 29 35.31 20.36 -0.27
C ALA A 29 34.63 18.98 -0.23
N SER A 30 33.40 18.93 -0.73
CA SER A 30 32.75 17.66 -1.05
C SER A 30 33.63 16.97 -2.11
N PRO A 31 34.01 15.69 -1.94
CA PRO A 31 34.65 14.97 -3.03
C PRO A 31 33.67 14.95 -4.21
N ALA A 32 34.14 15.42 -5.37
CA ALA A 32 33.41 15.25 -6.62
C ALA A 32 33.12 13.75 -6.77
N ALA A 33 31.84 13.39 -6.88
CA ALA A 33 31.45 12.05 -7.27
C ALA A 33 31.98 11.81 -8.68
N ASP A 34 33.00 10.96 -8.79
CA ASP A 34 33.50 10.50 -10.07
C ASP A 34 32.36 9.71 -10.73
N GLY A 35 31.86 10.23 -11.85
CA GLY A 35 30.59 9.84 -12.49
C GLY A 35 30.61 8.49 -13.21
N SER A 36 31.28 7.49 -12.67
CA SER A 36 31.27 6.13 -13.21
C SER A 36 30.31 5.27 -12.37
N ALA A 37 29.06 5.17 -12.82
CA ALA A 37 28.14 4.14 -12.32
C ALA A 37 28.77 2.75 -12.53
N PRO A 38 28.63 1.82 -11.57
CA PRO A 38 29.05 0.44 -11.78
C PRO A 38 28.26 -0.14 -12.97
N SER A 39 28.98 -0.54 -14.01
CA SER A 39 28.40 -1.23 -15.15
C SER A 39 27.90 -2.60 -14.70
N ILE A 40 26.58 -2.73 -14.55
CA ILE A 40 25.95 -4.05 -14.45
C ILE A 40 26.27 -4.78 -15.75
N PRO A 41 26.89 -5.97 -15.72
CA PRO A 41 27.11 -6.72 -16.94
C PRO A 41 25.74 -7.05 -17.55
N SER A 42 25.43 -6.45 -18.70
CA SER A 42 24.35 -6.92 -19.55
C SER A 42 24.70 -8.34 -19.96
N ALA A 43 24.05 -9.33 -19.34
CA ALA A 43 24.02 -10.67 -19.88
C ALA A 43 23.27 -10.62 -21.22
N SER A 44 24.03 -10.43 -22.31
CA SER A 44 23.52 -10.58 -23.65
C SER A 44 23.23 -12.06 -23.88
N ILE A 45 21.97 -12.45 -23.72
CA ILE A 45 21.49 -13.74 -24.18
C ILE A 45 21.62 -13.73 -25.70
N SER A 46 22.60 -14.45 -26.24
CA SER A 46 22.75 -14.54 -27.69
C SER A 46 21.57 -15.36 -28.23
N PRO A 47 20.82 -14.87 -29.24
CA PRO A 47 19.77 -15.65 -29.87
C PRO A 47 20.40 -16.92 -30.44
N GLY A 48 20.01 -18.10 -29.94
CA GLY A 48 20.49 -19.39 -30.44
C GLY A 48 21.18 -20.31 -29.43
N ASP A 49 21.15 -20.05 -28.13
CA ASP A 49 21.50 -21.08 -27.14
C ASP A 49 20.38 -22.15 -27.10
N PRO A 50 20.63 -23.39 -27.56
CA PRO A 50 19.61 -24.44 -27.60
C PRO A 50 19.11 -24.89 -26.21
N GLY A 51 19.69 -24.36 -25.13
CA GLY A 51 19.23 -24.57 -23.74
C GLY A 51 18.44 -23.40 -23.14
N ALA A 52 18.33 -22.25 -23.82
CA ALA A 52 17.61 -21.09 -23.30
C ALA A 52 16.16 -21.09 -23.80
N THR A 53 15.22 -21.53 -22.96
CA THR A 53 13.80 -21.29 -23.19
C THR A 53 13.56 -19.78 -23.25
N ALA A 54 13.18 -19.27 -24.41
CA ALA A 54 12.83 -17.86 -24.58
C ALA A 54 11.49 -17.59 -23.87
N LEU A 55 11.52 -16.72 -22.87
CA LEU A 55 10.30 -16.22 -22.23
C LEU A 55 9.74 -15.05 -23.05
N ARG A 56 8.42 -15.04 -23.24
CA ARG A 56 7.68 -13.94 -23.85
C ARG A 56 6.66 -13.43 -22.85
N LEU A 57 6.57 -12.10 -22.73
CA LEU A 57 5.47 -11.44 -22.03
C LEU A 57 4.36 -11.19 -23.03
N GLU A 58 3.14 -11.60 -22.68
CA GLU A 58 1.93 -11.31 -23.44
C GLU A 58 1.00 -10.51 -22.55
N PRO A 59 0.49 -9.35 -23.01
CA PRO A 59 -0.55 -8.63 -22.29
C PRO A 59 -1.76 -9.55 -22.09
N PHE A 60 -2.25 -9.65 -20.85
CA PHE A 60 -3.39 -10.49 -20.51
C PHE A 60 -4.67 -9.66 -20.32
N ALA A 61 -4.58 -8.55 -19.58
CA ALA A 61 -5.68 -7.62 -19.34
C ALA A 61 -5.20 -6.17 -19.40
N ASP A 62 -6.12 -5.26 -19.70
CA ASP A 62 -5.92 -3.80 -19.69
C ASP A 62 -7.03 -3.10 -18.88
N GLY A 63 -7.01 -1.77 -18.83
CA GLY A 63 -8.05 -0.98 -18.15
C GLY A 63 -7.95 -0.91 -16.62
N LEU A 64 -6.94 -1.54 -16.01
CA LEU A 64 -6.65 -1.49 -14.58
C LEU A 64 -6.00 -0.16 -14.17
N ALA A 65 -6.33 0.32 -12.96
CA ALA A 65 -5.79 1.54 -12.38
C ALA A 65 -4.89 1.24 -11.17
N SER A 66 -3.58 1.51 -11.30
CA SER A 66 -2.58 1.33 -10.23
C SER A 66 -2.70 0.00 -9.47
N PRO A 67 -2.57 -1.16 -10.15
CA PRO A 67 -2.70 -2.46 -9.50
C PRO A 67 -1.57 -2.70 -8.48
N THR A 68 -1.92 -3.12 -7.27
CA THR A 68 -0.98 -3.39 -6.17
C THR A 68 -0.82 -4.88 -5.87
N PHE A 69 -1.86 -5.67 -6.14
CA PHE A 69 -1.87 -7.10 -5.87
C PHE A 69 -2.79 -7.87 -6.83
N LEU A 70 -2.51 -9.15 -7.07
CA LEU A 70 -3.30 -10.04 -7.91
C LEU A 70 -3.34 -11.44 -7.28
N THR A 71 -4.52 -12.04 -7.19
CA THR A 71 -4.70 -13.40 -6.68
C THR A 71 -5.91 -14.10 -7.31
N HIS A 72 -6.17 -15.34 -6.93
CA HIS A 72 -7.40 -16.08 -7.19
C HIS A 72 -8.09 -16.44 -5.88
N ALA A 73 -9.38 -16.75 -5.92
CA ALA A 73 -10.12 -17.16 -4.73
C ALA A 73 -9.95 -18.65 -4.36
N GLY A 74 -9.40 -19.46 -5.25
CA GLY A 74 -9.19 -20.90 -5.00
C GLY A 74 -10.46 -21.75 -5.17
N ASP A 75 -11.52 -21.16 -5.72
CA ASP A 75 -12.85 -21.76 -5.94
C ASP A 75 -12.98 -22.52 -7.28
N GLY A 76 -11.92 -22.57 -8.08
CA GLY A 76 -11.92 -23.20 -9.39
C GLY A 76 -12.65 -22.42 -10.50
N SER A 77 -13.11 -21.19 -10.23
CA SER A 77 -13.75 -20.33 -11.24
C SER A 77 -12.80 -19.88 -12.35
N GLY A 78 -11.50 -19.77 -12.03
CA GLY A 78 -10.49 -19.18 -12.89
C GLY A 78 -10.49 -17.65 -12.89
N LEU A 79 -11.36 -17.01 -12.10
CA LEU A 79 -11.36 -15.56 -11.92
C LEU A 79 -10.07 -15.11 -11.21
N LEU A 80 -9.47 -14.05 -11.74
CA LEU A 80 -8.42 -13.30 -11.06
C LEU A 80 -9.03 -12.08 -10.39
N TYR A 81 -8.51 -11.74 -9.22
CA TYR A 81 -8.90 -10.59 -8.42
C TYR A 81 -7.70 -9.65 -8.34
N VAL A 82 -7.85 -8.46 -8.90
CA VAL A 82 -6.82 -7.43 -8.96
C VAL A 82 -7.17 -6.32 -7.98
N VAL A 83 -6.25 -6.06 -7.06
CA VAL A 83 -6.36 -4.97 -6.10
C VAL A 83 -5.83 -3.69 -6.75
N GLU A 84 -6.65 -2.65 -6.78
CA GLU A 84 -6.31 -1.31 -7.25
C GLU A 84 -6.08 -0.38 -6.05
N GLN A 85 -4.97 0.37 -6.08
CA GLN A 85 -4.47 1.15 -4.93
C GLN A 85 -5.51 2.10 -4.31
N GLU A 86 -6.41 2.66 -5.12
CA GLU A 86 -7.43 3.64 -4.69
C GLU A 86 -8.49 3.03 -3.76
N GLY A 87 -8.60 1.70 -3.67
CA GLY A 87 -9.60 1.04 -2.83
C GLY A 87 -10.62 0.20 -3.60
N ARG A 88 -10.27 -0.30 -4.79
CA ARG A 88 -11.13 -1.20 -5.56
C ARG A 88 -10.49 -2.57 -5.71
N ILE A 89 -11.32 -3.59 -5.80
CA ILE A 89 -10.92 -4.92 -6.28
C ILE A 89 -11.67 -5.17 -7.57
N ARG A 90 -10.94 -5.47 -8.66
CA ARG A 90 -11.49 -5.81 -9.98
C ARG A 90 -11.42 -7.30 -10.21
N THR A 91 -12.37 -7.84 -10.96
CA THR A 91 -12.28 -9.20 -11.49
C THR A 91 -11.76 -9.17 -12.92
N VAL A 92 -10.95 -10.16 -13.27
CA VAL A 92 -10.52 -10.43 -14.64
C VAL A 92 -10.88 -11.88 -14.95
N ASP A 93 -11.63 -12.07 -16.03
CA ASP A 93 -12.04 -13.39 -16.51
C ASP A 93 -10.85 -14.20 -17.06
N PRO A 94 -10.98 -15.53 -17.17
CA PRO A 94 -9.90 -16.39 -17.71
C PRO A 94 -9.43 -16.02 -19.12
N ASP A 95 -10.23 -15.27 -19.88
CA ASP A 95 -9.90 -14.78 -21.22
C ASP A 95 -9.26 -13.38 -21.24
N GLY A 96 -9.03 -12.77 -20.07
CA GLY A 96 -8.45 -11.44 -19.93
C GLY A 96 -9.46 -10.30 -19.88
N THR A 97 -10.77 -10.60 -19.94
CA THR A 97 -11.82 -9.58 -19.89
C THR A 97 -11.90 -8.95 -18.49
N LEU A 98 -11.79 -7.62 -18.41
CA LEU A 98 -11.98 -6.88 -17.17
C LEU A 98 -13.47 -6.74 -16.86
N GLY A 99 -13.87 -7.07 -15.62
CA GLY A 99 -15.24 -6.90 -15.15
C GLY A 99 -15.68 -5.43 -15.17
N GLU A 100 -16.93 -5.18 -15.59
CA GLU A 100 -17.50 -3.83 -15.70
C GLU A 100 -17.60 -3.12 -14.34
N ALA A 101 -18.06 -3.84 -13.31
CA ALA A 101 -18.15 -3.36 -11.94
C ALA A 101 -17.00 -3.91 -11.08
N PRO A 102 -16.56 -3.17 -10.06
CA PRO A 102 -15.63 -3.70 -9.07
C PRO A 102 -16.30 -4.82 -8.26
N PHE A 103 -15.52 -5.82 -7.88
CA PHE A 103 -15.91 -6.84 -6.92
C PHE A 103 -16.03 -6.29 -5.50
N LEU A 104 -15.19 -5.32 -5.14
CA LEU A 104 -15.29 -4.53 -3.90
C LEU A 104 -14.93 -3.08 -4.22
N ASP A 105 -15.71 -2.12 -3.70
CA ASP A 105 -15.37 -0.70 -3.76
C ASP A 105 -15.45 -0.10 -2.35
N ILE A 106 -14.30 0.32 -1.84
CA ILE A 106 -14.13 0.98 -0.53
C ILE A 106 -13.32 2.27 -0.66
N VAL A 107 -13.33 2.92 -1.83
CA VAL A 107 -12.51 4.12 -2.10
C VAL A 107 -12.69 5.21 -1.05
N GLU A 108 -13.91 5.40 -0.54
CA GLU A 108 -14.20 6.40 0.51
C GLU A 108 -13.52 6.12 1.86
N ARG A 109 -13.03 4.89 2.08
CA ARG A 109 -12.34 4.45 3.32
C ARG A 109 -10.83 4.44 3.19
N VAL A 110 -10.29 4.64 1.99
CA VAL A 110 -8.86 4.45 1.69
C VAL A 110 -8.21 5.79 1.40
N VAL A 111 -7.06 6.06 2.04
CA VAL A 111 -6.14 7.09 1.55
C VAL A 111 -5.11 6.41 0.66
N SER A 112 -4.93 6.92 -0.56
CA SER A 112 -4.05 6.32 -1.56
C SER A 112 -2.99 7.31 -2.05
N GLY A 113 -1.78 6.80 -2.29
CA GLY A 113 -0.66 7.57 -2.83
C GLY A 113 0.66 7.16 -2.21
N GLY A 114 1.75 7.18 -2.99
CA GLY A 114 3.00 6.60 -2.54
C GLY A 114 2.82 5.10 -2.27
N GLU A 115 3.06 4.69 -1.02
CA GLU A 115 2.84 3.31 -0.56
C GLU A 115 1.50 3.11 0.16
N GLN A 116 0.73 4.18 0.38
CA GLN A 116 -0.60 4.11 0.97
C GLN A 116 -1.62 3.64 -0.06
N GLY A 117 -2.64 2.90 0.39
CA GLY A 117 -3.75 2.48 -0.46
C GLY A 117 -4.39 1.19 0.03
N LEU A 118 -5.09 0.50 -0.86
CA LEU A 118 -5.49 -0.90 -0.71
C LEU A 118 -4.35 -1.79 -1.23
N LEU A 119 -3.81 -2.64 -0.36
CA LEU A 119 -2.49 -3.25 -0.56
C LEU A 119 -2.50 -4.78 -0.54
N GLY A 120 -3.55 -5.40 0.01
CA GLY A 120 -3.62 -6.85 0.08
C GLY A 120 -5.04 -7.39 0.07
N LEU A 121 -5.15 -8.65 -0.37
CA LEU A 121 -6.39 -9.41 -0.44
C LEU A 121 -6.09 -10.89 -0.14
N ALA A 122 -6.88 -11.48 0.75
CA ALA A 122 -6.92 -12.92 0.99
C ALA A 122 -8.36 -13.40 1.05
N PHE A 123 -8.68 -14.48 0.36
CA PHE A 123 -9.94 -15.20 0.56
C PHE A 123 -9.82 -16.16 1.74
N HIS A 124 -10.92 -16.44 2.42
CA HIS A 124 -10.93 -17.52 3.41
C HIS A 124 -10.56 -18.85 2.74
N PRO A 125 -9.81 -19.77 3.40
CA PRO A 125 -9.42 -21.05 2.79
C PRO A 125 -10.58 -21.96 2.39
N GLU A 126 -11.76 -21.74 2.96
CA GLU A 126 -13.01 -22.45 2.64
C GLU A 126 -13.93 -21.62 1.72
N TYR A 127 -13.42 -20.62 1.01
CA TYR A 127 -14.20 -19.92 -0.01
C TYR A 127 -14.46 -20.87 -1.20
N PRO A 128 -15.69 -20.93 -1.75
CA PRO A 128 -16.81 -20.00 -1.54
C PRO A 128 -17.81 -20.38 -0.44
N GLU A 129 -17.68 -21.56 0.20
CA GLU A 129 -18.59 -21.98 1.28
C GLU A 129 -18.56 -21.01 2.46
N ASP A 130 -17.37 -20.49 2.78
CA ASP A 130 -17.17 -19.33 3.62
C ASP A 130 -16.89 -18.10 2.75
N GLY A 131 -17.94 -17.31 2.51
CA GLY A 131 -17.88 -16.09 1.71
C GLY A 131 -17.06 -14.95 2.32
N ARG A 132 -16.11 -15.21 3.22
CA ARG A 132 -15.22 -14.21 3.81
C ARG A 132 -14.03 -13.92 2.92
N LEU A 133 -13.65 -12.65 2.91
CA LEU A 133 -12.37 -12.16 2.42
C LEU A 133 -11.79 -11.14 3.39
N PHE A 134 -10.50 -10.91 3.27
CA PHE A 134 -9.71 -10.06 4.14
C PHE A 134 -8.87 -9.13 3.29
N VAL A 135 -8.82 -7.86 3.68
CA VAL A 135 -8.01 -6.85 2.99
C VAL A 135 -7.15 -6.11 3.98
N MET A 136 -6.04 -5.55 3.49
CA MET A 136 -5.23 -4.59 4.22
C MET A 136 -5.15 -3.28 3.44
N TYR A 137 -5.44 -2.17 4.12
CA TYR A 137 -5.45 -0.84 3.52
C TYR A 137 -5.04 0.26 4.51
N THR A 138 -4.62 1.41 3.99
CA THR A 138 -4.40 2.62 4.78
C THR A 138 -5.71 3.40 4.93
N ALA A 139 -6.21 3.56 6.16
CA ALA A 139 -7.50 4.17 6.43
C ALA A 139 -7.51 5.69 6.17
N ALA A 140 -8.54 6.19 5.49
CA ALA A 140 -8.72 7.61 5.21
C ALA A 140 -9.03 8.45 6.46
N GLU A 141 -9.60 7.84 7.50
CA GLU A 141 -10.00 8.53 8.73
C GLU A 141 -8.79 9.04 9.52
N ASP A 142 -7.78 8.20 9.71
CA ASP A 142 -6.66 8.46 10.63
C ASP A 142 -5.29 8.01 10.11
N GLY A 143 -5.21 7.42 8.90
CA GLY A 143 -3.99 6.90 8.31
C GLY A 143 -3.55 5.53 8.84
N ALA A 144 -4.36 4.86 9.68
CA ALA A 144 -3.98 3.57 10.24
C ALA A 144 -3.91 2.46 9.17
N ASN A 145 -2.90 1.60 9.26
CA ASN A 145 -2.87 0.36 8.49
C ASN A 145 -3.89 -0.61 9.09
N THR A 146 -4.93 -0.89 8.33
CA THR A 146 -6.14 -1.57 8.80
C THR A 146 -6.30 -2.90 8.08
N ILE A 147 -6.58 -3.96 8.84
CA ILE A 147 -6.99 -5.27 8.35
C ILE A 147 -8.49 -5.42 8.61
N SER A 148 -9.27 -5.62 7.55
CA SER A 148 -10.72 -5.76 7.62
C SER A 148 -11.19 -7.06 6.96
N GLU A 149 -12.24 -7.67 7.54
CA GLU A 149 -13.02 -8.75 6.94
C GLU A 149 -14.24 -8.17 6.20
N PHE A 150 -14.56 -8.74 5.04
CA PHE A 150 -15.81 -8.49 4.29
C PHE A 150 -16.49 -9.81 3.92
N ARG A 151 -17.75 -9.73 3.51
CA ARG A 151 -18.57 -10.85 3.03
C ARG A 151 -18.94 -10.69 1.56
N VAL A 152 -18.87 -11.80 0.83
CA VAL A 152 -19.34 -11.94 -0.54
C VAL A 152 -20.80 -12.39 -0.52
N THR A 153 -21.65 -11.66 -1.24
CA THR A 153 -23.06 -12.01 -1.50
C THR A 153 -23.30 -11.90 -3.00
N ASP A 154 -23.90 -12.93 -3.61
CA ASP A 154 -24.22 -12.97 -5.05
C ASP A 154 -23.01 -12.64 -5.97
N GLY A 155 -21.82 -13.10 -5.59
CA GLY A 155 -20.58 -12.93 -6.36
C GLY A 155 -19.90 -11.57 -6.22
N VAL A 156 -20.41 -10.68 -5.35
CA VAL A 156 -19.86 -9.35 -5.10
C VAL A 156 -19.61 -9.17 -3.60
N ALA A 157 -18.50 -8.54 -3.21
CA ALA A 157 -18.23 -8.22 -1.82
C ALA A 157 -19.06 -7.00 -1.38
N ASP A 158 -19.75 -7.11 -0.25
CA ASP A 158 -20.57 -6.02 0.30
C ASP A 158 -19.71 -5.07 1.16
N PRO A 159 -19.50 -3.81 0.76
CA PRO A 159 -18.74 -2.85 1.57
C PRO A 159 -19.37 -2.55 2.93
N ALA A 160 -20.69 -2.78 3.10
CA ALA A 160 -21.39 -2.59 4.37
C ALA A 160 -21.18 -3.74 5.35
N SER A 161 -20.65 -4.89 4.89
CA SER A 161 -20.36 -6.05 5.73
C SER A 161 -19.03 -5.95 6.49
N GLU A 162 -18.34 -4.83 6.34
CA GLU A 162 -17.01 -4.62 6.91
C GLU A 162 -16.97 -4.90 8.42
N ARG A 163 -15.93 -5.66 8.82
CA ARG A 163 -15.52 -5.79 10.20
C ARG A 163 -14.01 -5.58 10.31
N SER A 164 -13.61 -4.44 10.87
CA SER A 164 -12.21 -4.18 11.21
C SER A 164 -11.72 -5.19 12.26
N LEU A 165 -10.62 -5.86 11.96
CA LEU A 165 -9.99 -6.87 12.82
C LEU A 165 -8.80 -6.29 13.58
N LEU A 166 -8.05 -5.40 12.94
CA LEU A 166 -6.87 -4.76 13.49
C LEU A 166 -6.68 -3.39 12.81
N ALA A 167 -6.39 -2.36 13.60
CA ALA A 167 -5.96 -1.06 13.12
C ALA A 167 -4.64 -0.71 13.83
N ILE A 168 -3.59 -0.47 13.05
CA ILE A 168 -2.26 -0.12 13.55
C ILE A 168 -2.03 1.35 13.21
N PRO A 169 -1.98 2.26 14.21
CA PRO A 169 -1.65 3.65 13.96
C PRO A 169 -0.29 3.76 13.26
N ASP A 170 -0.26 4.49 12.16
CA ASP A 170 0.95 4.75 11.38
C ASP A 170 0.99 6.23 11.03
N PHE A 171 2.12 6.88 11.31
CA PHE A 171 2.31 8.31 11.01
C PHE A 171 3.18 8.50 9.76
N ALA A 172 3.70 7.42 9.19
CA ALA A 172 4.48 7.43 7.97
C ALA A 172 3.57 7.14 6.76
N VAL A 173 3.90 7.79 5.64
CA VAL A 173 3.24 7.56 4.35
C VAL A 173 3.93 6.46 3.54
N ASN A 174 4.86 5.74 4.17
CA ASN A 174 5.65 4.66 3.60
C ASN A 174 5.96 3.61 4.67
N HIS A 175 6.48 2.47 4.22
CA HIS A 175 6.68 1.25 4.99
C HIS A 175 5.38 0.69 5.56
N ASN A 176 4.29 0.81 4.79
CA ASN A 176 2.94 0.43 5.23
C ASN A 176 2.69 -1.10 5.18
N GLY A 177 3.63 -1.89 4.64
CA GLY A 177 3.47 -3.32 4.42
C GLY A 177 2.41 -3.58 3.36
N GLY A 178 1.54 -4.55 3.59
CA GLY A 178 0.28 -4.66 2.84
C GLY A 178 -0.12 -6.09 2.49
N MET A 179 0.79 -7.05 2.59
CA MET A 179 0.48 -8.43 2.27
C MET A 179 -0.44 -9.00 3.35
N VAL A 180 -1.53 -9.64 2.92
CA VAL A 180 -2.36 -10.51 3.77
C VAL A 180 -2.52 -11.85 3.09
N THR A 181 -2.32 -12.95 3.82
CA THR A 181 -2.42 -14.30 3.26
C THR A 181 -2.71 -15.35 4.32
N PHE A 182 -3.40 -16.42 3.95
CA PHE A 182 -3.56 -17.58 4.83
C PHE A 182 -2.39 -18.55 4.67
N GLY A 183 -1.82 -18.96 5.80
CA GLY A 183 -0.84 -20.05 5.84
C GLY A 183 -1.51 -21.43 5.76
N PRO A 184 -0.73 -22.49 5.48
CA PRO A 184 -1.23 -23.87 5.47
C PRO A 184 -1.68 -24.37 6.85
N ASP A 185 -1.38 -23.63 7.91
CA ASP A 185 -1.82 -23.86 9.28
C ASP A 185 -3.18 -23.20 9.61
N GLY A 186 -3.77 -22.49 8.65
CA GLY A 186 -5.08 -21.85 8.79
C GLY A 186 -5.06 -20.48 9.47
N TYR A 187 -3.88 -19.92 9.76
CA TYR A 187 -3.77 -18.57 10.31
C TYR A 187 -3.69 -17.51 9.20
N LEU A 188 -4.25 -16.34 9.46
CA LEU A 188 -4.07 -15.15 8.63
C LEU A 188 -2.76 -14.45 9.04
N TYR A 189 -1.85 -14.28 8.07
CA TYR A 189 -0.60 -13.56 8.22
C TYR A 189 -0.71 -12.19 7.56
N ALA A 190 -0.07 -11.18 8.17
CA ALA A 190 0.01 -9.83 7.64
C ALA A 190 1.44 -9.29 7.78
N GLY A 191 1.93 -8.55 6.77
CA GLY A 191 3.29 -8.00 6.74
C GLY A 191 3.55 -6.97 5.65
#